data_AF-A0A7Y1YH36-F1
#
_entry.id   AF-A0A7Y1YH36-F1
#
_cell.length_a   1.000
_cell.length_b   1.000
_cell.length_c   1.000
_cell.angle_alpha   90.00
_cell.angle_beta   90.00
_cell.angle_gamma   90.00
#
_symmetry.space_group_name_H-M   'P 1'
#
loop_
_entity.id
_entity.type
_entity.pdbx_description
1 polymer ?
#
loop_
_entity_poly.entity_id
_entity_poly.type
_entity_poly.pdbx_seq_one_letter_code
_entity_poly.pdbx_strand_id
1 'polypeptide(L)'
;MAFPIWLAVLMLLSISCVHRQSDGIDVMVRSFQALSGNHSKISIANDIGPFPSGGHLQGVQFLQVKDQDLAVVSGSSDQVAYMASIQLEASPRVSSLIDLMEKPLKHAGGFQISDGYLSIGIEDNEARDTSVVQLYDIRNGLANATLVNQMERSGPYERATAGCVGLTFYKNKWICIVGNWHTKDLDIYTTSSPSIASTMHLTQTVTPMDSLRQDWWDDRWISYQNINLYTYNGRCYLLGFGQSEKGENIADLFLFCADEGNHHLRKLYSRVFENNGCDFSLGTGAHFSDGKIENIVACDRHLSPVSNLYLFEQGL
;
A
#
# COMPACT_ATOMS: atom_id res chain seq x y z
N MET A 1 9.59 -47.29 -44.84
CA MET A 1 9.98 -45.88 -44.57
C MET A 1 8.99 -45.30 -43.58
N ALA A 2 9.35 -45.25 -42.31
CA ALA A 2 8.50 -44.74 -41.23
C ALA A 2 9.01 -43.36 -40.81
N PHE A 3 8.20 -42.32 -41.01
CA PHE A 3 8.45 -40.96 -40.53
C PHE A 3 8.07 -40.87 -39.03
N PRO A 4 8.84 -40.20 -38.16
CA PRO A 4 8.56 -40.20 -36.74
C PRO A 4 7.50 -39.13 -36.38
N ILE A 5 6.42 -39.59 -35.74
CA ILE A 5 5.29 -38.80 -35.21
C ILE A 5 5.68 -37.91 -34.00
N TRP A 6 6.95 -37.94 -33.58
CA TRP A 6 7.42 -37.29 -32.36
C TRP A 6 7.59 -35.76 -32.43
N LEU A 7 7.59 -35.16 -33.62
CA LEU A 7 7.81 -33.71 -33.75
C LEU A 7 6.55 -32.86 -33.49
N ALA A 8 5.34 -33.44 -33.60
CA ALA A 8 4.09 -32.70 -33.44
C ALA A 8 3.68 -32.51 -31.96
N VAL A 9 4.12 -33.38 -31.06
CA VAL A 9 3.77 -33.31 -29.62
C VAL A 9 4.57 -32.20 -28.90
N LEU A 10 5.76 -31.86 -29.38
CA LEU A 10 6.59 -30.80 -28.81
C LEU A 10 6.13 -29.38 -29.20
N MET A 11 5.42 -29.20 -30.32
CA MET A 11 4.86 -27.88 -30.69
C MET A 11 3.53 -27.55 -29.99
N LEU A 12 2.78 -28.53 -29.49
CA LEU A 12 1.53 -28.27 -28.77
C LEU A 12 1.76 -27.94 -27.28
N LEU A 13 2.91 -28.35 -26.72
CA LEU A 13 3.30 -28.02 -25.34
C LEU A 13 3.91 -26.61 -25.21
N SER A 14 4.43 -26.01 -26.29
CA SER A 14 4.99 -24.65 -26.26
C SER A 14 3.95 -23.54 -26.44
N ILE A 15 2.79 -23.81 -27.03
CA ILE A 15 1.69 -22.82 -27.17
C ILE A 15 0.92 -22.65 -25.85
N SER A 16 0.92 -23.66 -24.99
CA SER A 16 0.20 -23.66 -23.71
C SER A 16 0.86 -22.79 -22.63
N CYS A 17 2.15 -22.46 -22.76
CA CYS A 17 2.86 -21.62 -21.79
C CYS A 17 2.73 -20.11 -22.06
N VAL A 18 2.42 -19.69 -23.30
CA VAL A 18 2.35 -18.26 -23.64
C VAL A 18 0.98 -17.66 -23.30
N HIS A 19 -0.10 -18.45 -23.29
CA HIS A 19 -1.44 -17.95 -22.95
C HIS A 19 -1.68 -17.74 -21.46
N ARG A 20 -0.92 -18.41 -20.57
CA ARG A 20 -1.14 -18.31 -19.12
C ARG A 20 -0.59 -17.03 -18.49
N GLN A 21 0.26 -16.31 -19.22
CA GLN A 21 0.88 -15.09 -18.71
C GLN A 21 -0.05 -13.87 -18.89
N SER A 22 -0.82 -13.70 -19.96
CA SER A 22 -1.72 -12.54 -20.10
C SER A 22 -2.81 -12.48 -19.03
N ASP A 23 -3.31 -13.64 -18.59
CA ASP A 23 -4.48 -13.75 -17.72
C ASP A 23 -4.37 -12.95 -16.40
N GLY A 24 -3.18 -12.93 -15.80
CA GLY A 24 -2.97 -12.26 -14.50
C GLY A 24 -3.11 -10.73 -14.54
N ILE A 25 -2.64 -10.08 -15.61
CA ILE A 25 -2.79 -8.61 -15.75
C ILE A 25 -4.27 -8.29 -15.97
N ASP A 26 -4.93 -9.06 -16.83
CA ASP A 26 -6.33 -8.82 -17.17
C ASP A 26 -7.25 -9.03 -15.96
N VAL A 27 -6.94 -9.96 -15.05
CA VAL A 27 -7.71 -10.15 -13.80
C VAL A 27 -7.56 -8.94 -12.89
N MET A 28 -6.33 -8.49 -12.63
CA MET A 28 -6.09 -7.32 -11.76
C MET A 28 -6.74 -6.05 -12.31
N VAL A 29 -6.55 -5.76 -13.60
CA VAL A 29 -7.16 -4.60 -14.25
C VAL A 29 -8.69 -4.68 -14.20
N ARG A 30 -9.29 -5.86 -14.49
CA ARG A 30 -10.74 -6.04 -14.40
C ARG A 30 -11.27 -5.86 -12.98
N SER A 31 -10.59 -6.39 -11.97
CA SER A 31 -11.00 -6.19 -10.57
C SER A 31 -10.95 -4.71 -10.17
N PHE A 32 -9.93 -3.97 -10.61
CA PHE A 32 -9.82 -2.53 -10.37
C PHE A 32 -10.93 -1.72 -11.06
N GLN A 33 -11.25 -2.09 -12.30
CA GLN A 33 -12.36 -1.51 -13.07
C GLN A 33 -13.73 -1.86 -12.48
N ALA A 34 -13.85 -2.98 -11.78
CA ALA A 34 -15.11 -3.39 -11.15
C ALA A 34 -15.44 -2.62 -9.87
N LEU A 35 -14.45 -1.98 -9.21
CA LEU A 35 -14.70 -1.16 -8.03
C LEU A 35 -15.78 -0.11 -8.30
N SER A 36 -16.57 0.26 -7.30
CA SER A 36 -17.53 1.35 -7.40
C SER A 36 -16.80 2.68 -7.23
N GLY A 37 -17.22 3.70 -7.99
CA GLY A 37 -16.77 5.07 -7.73
C GLY A 37 -17.40 5.67 -6.46
N ASN A 38 -18.50 5.09 -5.99
CA ASN A 38 -19.19 5.45 -4.75
C ASN A 38 -18.76 4.51 -3.60
N HIS A 39 -18.87 4.97 -2.36
CA HIS A 39 -18.57 4.21 -1.16
C HIS A 39 -19.80 3.89 -0.31
N SER A 40 -19.68 2.82 0.47
CA SER A 40 -20.49 2.60 1.66
C SER A 40 -19.74 3.13 2.89
N LYS A 41 -20.46 3.37 3.99
CA LYS A 41 -19.92 3.95 5.21
C LYS A 41 -20.04 2.98 6.37
N ILE A 42 -18.94 2.76 7.08
CA ILE A 42 -18.90 2.05 8.36
C ILE A 42 -18.68 3.09 9.45
N SER A 43 -19.70 3.37 10.24
CA SER A 43 -19.58 4.28 11.39
C SER A 43 -18.98 3.54 12.59
N ILE A 44 -18.01 4.19 13.22
CA ILE A 44 -17.22 3.68 14.32
C ILE A 44 -17.53 4.53 15.55
N ALA A 45 -18.00 3.90 16.61
CA ALA A 45 -18.18 4.54 17.89
C ALA A 45 -16.87 4.47 18.69
N ASN A 46 -16.37 5.62 19.13
CA ASN A 46 -15.10 5.69 19.85
C ASN A 46 -15.32 6.16 21.28
N ASP A 47 -15.17 5.23 22.22
CA ASP A 47 -15.33 5.43 23.67
C ASP A 47 -13.98 5.48 24.41
N ILE A 48 -12.89 5.08 23.76
CA ILE A 48 -11.53 5.23 24.27
C ILE A 48 -11.05 6.69 24.13
N GLY A 49 -11.19 7.46 25.22
CA GLY A 49 -10.65 8.82 25.33
C GLY A 49 -9.26 8.88 25.99
N PRO A 50 -8.61 10.07 25.98
CA PRO A 50 -8.75 11.14 25.00
C PRO A 50 -8.06 10.79 23.67
N PHE A 51 -8.62 11.23 22.55
CA PHE A 51 -7.95 11.06 21.24
C PHE A 51 -6.68 11.89 21.18
N PRO A 52 -5.62 11.41 20.49
CA PRO A 52 -4.45 12.23 20.21
C PRO A 52 -4.86 13.52 19.51
N SER A 53 -4.46 14.67 20.07
CA SER A 53 -4.77 15.98 19.51
C SER A 53 -3.77 16.37 18.42
N GLY A 54 -4.23 17.11 17.43
CA GLY A 54 -3.41 17.52 16.29
C GLY A 54 -3.21 16.39 15.27
N GLY A 55 -2.41 16.67 14.23
CA GLY A 55 -2.14 15.73 13.13
C GLY A 55 -3.40 15.24 12.40
N HIS A 56 -3.30 14.10 11.73
CA HIS A 56 -4.42 13.42 11.05
C HIS A 56 -4.12 11.93 10.82
N LEU A 57 -5.15 11.16 10.49
CA LEU A 57 -4.99 9.78 10.01
C LEU A 57 -4.29 9.75 8.64
N GLN A 58 -3.45 8.75 8.44
CA GLN A 58 -2.47 8.66 7.34
C GLN A 58 -2.63 7.39 6.49
N GLY A 59 -3.22 6.35 7.04
CA GLY A 59 -3.35 5.07 6.36
C GLY A 59 -4.42 4.22 7.01
N VAL A 60 -5.00 3.29 6.23
CA VAL A 60 -5.96 2.31 6.71
C VAL A 60 -5.80 1.00 5.95
N GLN A 61 -5.85 -0.12 6.66
CA GLN A 61 -5.78 -1.47 6.08
C GLN A 61 -6.69 -2.41 6.86
N PHE A 62 -7.28 -3.39 6.18
CA PHE A 62 -7.97 -4.48 6.84
C PHE A 62 -6.99 -5.55 7.30
N LEU A 63 -7.34 -6.17 8.42
CA LEU A 63 -6.56 -7.22 9.04
C LEU A 63 -7.52 -8.26 9.64
N GLN A 64 -7.39 -9.50 9.21
CA GLN A 64 -8.07 -10.62 9.84
C GLN A 64 -7.09 -11.34 10.78
N VAL A 65 -7.45 -11.46 12.06
CA VAL A 65 -6.66 -12.22 13.05
C VAL A 65 -7.57 -13.21 13.74
N LYS A 66 -7.32 -14.51 13.50
CA LYS A 66 -8.21 -15.60 13.94
C LYS A 66 -9.61 -15.38 13.36
N ASP A 67 -10.60 -15.15 14.21
CA ASP A 67 -12.01 -14.94 13.85
C ASP A 67 -12.45 -13.47 14.03
N GLN A 68 -11.49 -12.53 14.08
CA GLN A 68 -11.76 -11.10 14.25
C GLN A 68 -11.35 -10.32 13.00
N ASP A 69 -12.31 -9.59 12.45
CA ASP A 69 -12.08 -8.62 11.39
C ASP A 69 -11.78 -7.25 11.99
N LEU A 70 -10.61 -6.72 11.65
CA LEU A 70 -10.11 -5.45 12.13
C LEU A 70 -9.84 -4.51 10.97
N ALA A 71 -9.98 -3.21 11.22
CA ALA A 71 -9.25 -2.19 10.47
C ALA A 71 -8.13 -1.65 11.35
N VAL A 72 -6.95 -1.46 10.77
CA VAL A 72 -5.82 -0.80 11.42
C VAL A 72 -5.62 0.53 10.71
N VAL A 73 -5.58 1.62 11.48
CA VAL A 73 -5.30 2.96 10.97
C VAL A 73 -4.00 3.48 11.55
N SER A 74 -3.19 4.16 10.74
CA SER A 74 -2.05 4.94 11.22
C SER A 74 -2.45 6.41 11.36
N GLY A 75 -1.85 7.10 12.32
CA GLY A 75 -2.13 8.50 12.57
C GLY A 75 -0.96 9.25 13.16
N SER A 76 -1.02 10.56 13.02
CA SER A 76 -0.10 11.49 13.67
C SER A 76 -0.86 12.39 14.63
N SER A 77 -0.17 12.83 15.67
CA SER A 77 -0.64 13.83 16.63
C SER A 77 0.41 14.93 16.77
N ASP A 78 0.18 15.87 17.67
CA ASP A 78 1.19 16.89 17.96
C ASP A 78 2.48 16.31 18.55
N GLN A 79 2.43 15.15 19.22
CA GLN A 79 3.55 14.58 19.98
C GLN A 79 4.01 13.20 19.51
N VAL A 80 3.09 12.36 19.05
CA VAL A 80 3.36 10.96 18.74
C VAL A 80 2.77 10.54 17.39
N ALA A 81 3.48 9.64 16.71
CA ALA A 81 2.94 8.74 15.71
C ALA A 81 2.23 7.58 16.43
N TYR A 82 1.07 7.16 15.94
CA TYR A 82 0.29 6.09 16.57
C TYR A 82 -0.40 5.19 15.54
N MET A 83 -0.87 4.03 16.00
CA MET A 83 -1.84 3.19 15.31
C MET A 83 -3.09 3.02 16.16
N ALA A 84 -4.23 2.84 15.51
CA ALA A 84 -5.46 2.40 16.16
C ALA A 84 -5.96 1.11 15.52
N SER A 85 -6.37 0.16 16.36
CA SER A 85 -7.08 -1.05 15.93
C SER A 85 -8.56 -0.82 16.11
N ILE A 86 -9.34 -1.14 15.08
CA ILE A 86 -10.79 -0.95 15.03
C ILE A 86 -11.41 -2.32 14.82
N GLN A 87 -12.25 -2.76 15.75
CA GLN A 87 -13.06 -3.97 15.57
C GLN A 87 -14.19 -3.68 14.60
N LEU A 88 -14.41 -4.53 13.59
CA LEU A 88 -15.42 -4.34 12.53
C LEU A 88 -16.67 -5.23 12.72
N GLU A 89 -16.79 -5.91 13.86
CA GLU A 89 -17.96 -6.73 14.20
C GLU A 89 -19.27 -5.89 14.28
N ALA A 90 -20.37 -6.47 14.77
CA ALA A 90 -21.70 -5.85 14.78
C ALA A 90 -21.79 -4.44 15.39
N SER A 91 -20.80 -4.03 16.20
CA SER A 91 -20.69 -2.66 16.73
C SER A 91 -19.25 -2.15 16.55
N PRO A 92 -18.92 -1.54 15.40
CA PRO A 92 -17.57 -1.09 15.11
C PRO A 92 -17.07 -0.04 16.11
N ARG A 93 -15.87 -0.26 16.64
CA ARG A 93 -15.25 0.61 17.66
C ARG A 93 -13.73 0.51 17.65
N VAL A 94 -13.05 1.58 18.03
CA VAL A 94 -11.60 1.49 18.28
C VAL A 94 -11.37 0.65 19.55
N SER A 95 -10.59 -0.41 19.44
CA SER A 95 -10.29 -1.34 20.53
C SER A 95 -8.96 -1.04 21.23
N SER A 96 -8.03 -0.37 20.55
CA SER A 96 -6.72 -0.04 21.13
C SER A 96 -6.04 1.10 20.37
N LEU A 97 -5.23 1.88 21.09
CA LEU A 97 -4.27 2.82 20.54
C LEU A 97 -2.86 2.36 20.93
N ILE A 98 -1.93 2.43 19.98
CA ILE A 98 -0.54 2.02 20.15
C ILE A 98 0.34 3.16 19.68
N ASP A 99 1.13 3.72 20.59
CA ASP A 99 2.15 4.70 20.24
C ASP A 99 3.30 4.01 19.50
N LEU A 100 3.75 4.63 18.42
CA LEU A 100 4.85 4.14 17.59
C LEU A 100 6.15 4.84 17.95
N MET A 101 6.14 6.16 17.86
CA MET A 101 7.30 7.03 18.06
C MET A 101 6.86 8.41 18.51
N GLU A 102 7.72 9.06 19.30
CA GLU A 102 7.55 10.45 19.72
C GLU A 102 8.26 11.41 18.77
N LYS A 103 8.07 12.72 18.97
CA LYS A 103 8.86 13.76 18.30
C LYS A 103 10.38 13.46 18.37
N PRO A 104 11.14 13.73 17.30
CA PRO A 104 10.70 14.41 16.07
C PRO A 104 9.93 13.50 15.09
N LEU A 105 10.07 12.18 15.20
CA LEU A 105 9.47 11.19 14.30
C LEU A 105 8.01 10.89 14.70
N LYS A 106 7.10 11.82 14.43
CA LYS A 106 5.69 11.75 14.87
C LYS A 106 4.66 11.65 13.74
N HIS A 107 5.11 11.57 12.49
CA HIS A 107 4.21 11.54 11.33
C HIS A 107 4.21 10.18 10.62
N ALA A 108 3.19 9.37 10.90
CA ALA A 108 3.05 7.99 10.42
C ALA A 108 2.44 7.88 9.00
N GLY A 109 3.05 8.51 8.00
CA GLY A 109 2.54 8.66 6.63
C GLY A 109 2.29 7.34 5.90
N GLY A 110 3.36 6.64 5.50
CA GLY A 110 3.21 5.44 4.67
C GLY A 110 2.74 4.23 5.45
N PHE A 111 1.75 3.50 4.92
CA PHE A 111 1.13 2.39 5.64
C PHE A 111 0.63 1.27 4.71
N GLN A 112 1.05 0.03 4.99
CA GLN A 112 0.50 -1.16 4.35
C GLN A 112 0.55 -2.38 5.29
N ILE A 113 -0.45 -3.25 5.19
CA ILE A 113 -0.41 -4.63 5.69
C ILE A 113 -0.33 -5.58 4.48
N SER A 114 0.63 -6.49 4.47
CA SER A 114 0.78 -7.53 3.44
C SER A 114 1.36 -8.80 4.05
N ASP A 115 0.77 -9.96 3.73
CA ASP A 115 1.32 -11.28 4.07
C ASP A 115 1.61 -11.47 5.58
N GLY A 116 0.80 -10.85 6.45
CA GLY A 116 0.96 -10.89 7.90
C GLY A 116 2.02 -9.93 8.46
N TYR A 117 2.54 -9.03 7.63
CA TYR A 117 3.48 -7.98 8.01
C TYR A 117 2.85 -6.60 7.83
N LEU A 118 3.20 -5.69 8.74
CA LEU A 118 2.85 -4.27 8.66
C LEU A 118 4.10 -3.47 8.33
N SER A 119 4.03 -2.64 7.30
CA SER A 119 5.08 -1.68 6.94
C SER A 119 4.59 -0.27 7.18
N ILE A 120 5.37 0.52 7.92
CA ILE A 120 5.01 1.90 8.26
C ILE A 120 6.20 2.85 8.09
N GLY A 121 5.96 3.99 7.45
CA GLY A 121 6.89 5.11 7.36
C GLY A 121 6.57 6.16 8.42
N ILE A 122 7.58 6.58 9.19
CA ILE A 122 7.44 7.55 10.27
C ILE A 122 8.45 8.67 10.05
N GLU A 123 7.97 9.90 9.95
CA GLU A 123 8.76 11.05 9.51
C GLU A 123 8.89 12.12 10.59
N ASP A 124 9.97 12.90 10.49
CA ASP A 124 10.01 14.25 11.02
C ASP A 124 9.30 15.16 10.03
N ASN A 125 8.04 15.48 10.28
CA ASN A 125 7.26 16.35 9.39
C ASN A 125 7.54 17.86 9.60
N GLU A 126 8.35 18.21 10.60
CA GLU A 126 8.79 19.59 10.88
C GLU A 126 10.08 19.88 10.09
N ALA A 127 11.12 19.07 10.24
CA ALA A 127 12.38 19.21 9.51
C ALA A 127 12.36 18.60 8.10
N ARG A 128 11.59 17.51 7.90
CA ARG A 128 11.42 16.77 6.63
C ARG A 128 12.71 16.25 6.00
N ASP A 129 13.76 16.08 6.79
CA ASP A 129 15.08 15.63 6.34
C ASP A 129 15.42 14.21 6.84
N THR A 130 14.53 13.63 7.65
CA THR A 130 14.71 12.30 8.25
C THR A 130 13.38 11.53 8.34
N SER A 131 13.48 10.20 8.23
CA SER A 131 12.39 9.28 8.54
C SER A 131 12.94 7.91 8.90
N VAL A 132 12.06 7.04 9.40
CA VAL A 132 12.31 5.61 9.53
C VAL A 132 11.19 4.84 8.87
N VAL A 133 11.53 3.69 8.28
CA VAL A 133 10.54 2.70 7.85
C VAL A 133 10.68 1.48 8.72
N GLN A 134 9.61 1.08 9.39
CA GLN A 134 9.56 -0.03 10.31
C GLN A 134 8.67 -1.15 9.76
N LEU A 135 9.15 -2.38 9.86
CA LEU A 135 8.42 -3.58 9.45
C LEU A 135 8.12 -4.41 10.69
N TYR A 136 6.85 -4.72 10.91
CA TYR A 136 6.39 -5.52 12.05
C TYR A 136 5.78 -6.84 11.57
N ASP A 137 6.08 -7.93 12.26
CA ASP A 137 5.30 -9.18 12.18
C ASP A 137 4.05 -9.04 13.05
N ILE A 138 2.88 -9.15 12.42
CA ILE A 138 1.57 -8.98 13.07
C ILE A 138 0.71 -10.25 12.98
N ARG A 139 1.28 -11.40 12.59
CA ARG A 139 0.53 -12.66 12.44
C ARG A 139 -0.14 -13.14 13.73
N ASN A 140 0.38 -12.71 14.88
CA ASN A 140 -0.17 -12.98 16.20
C ASN A 140 -1.06 -11.84 16.74
N GLY A 141 -1.48 -10.91 15.88
CA GLY A 141 -2.25 -9.73 16.21
C GLY A 141 -1.40 -8.50 16.54
N LEU A 142 -2.01 -7.31 16.40
CA LEU A 142 -1.33 -6.03 16.55
C LEU A 142 -0.75 -5.80 17.95
N ALA A 143 -1.42 -6.29 19.00
CA ALA A 143 -0.93 -6.21 20.38
C ALA A 143 0.36 -7.02 20.62
N ASN A 144 0.67 -7.98 19.74
CA ASN A 144 1.88 -8.80 19.77
C ASN A 144 2.83 -8.47 18.61
N ALA A 145 2.65 -7.30 17.98
CA ALA A 145 3.47 -6.87 16.86
C ALA A 145 4.95 -6.88 17.26
N THR A 146 5.79 -7.52 16.44
CA THR A 146 7.24 -7.60 16.69
C THR A 146 7.99 -6.90 15.57
N LEU A 147 8.85 -5.93 15.89
CA LEU A 147 9.71 -5.27 14.90
C LEU A 147 10.69 -6.29 14.32
N VAL A 148 10.63 -6.50 13.00
CA VAL A 148 11.49 -7.44 12.28
C VAL A 148 12.53 -6.75 11.39
N ASN A 149 12.30 -5.48 11.01
CA ASN A 149 13.23 -4.71 10.22
C ASN A 149 13.04 -3.20 10.44
N GLN A 150 14.10 -2.43 10.23
CA GLN A 150 14.08 -0.97 10.27
C GLN A 150 15.04 -0.41 9.22
N MET A 151 14.59 0.59 8.47
CA MET A 151 15.39 1.35 7.52
C MET A 151 15.39 2.82 7.93
N GLU A 152 16.54 3.33 8.34
CA GLU A 152 16.71 4.76 8.62
C GLU A 152 17.00 5.52 7.33
N ARG A 153 16.40 6.71 7.21
CA ARG A 153 16.51 7.57 6.04
C ARG A 153 16.90 8.97 6.51
N SER A 154 17.91 9.53 5.87
CA SER A 154 18.32 10.91 6.07
C SER A 154 18.80 11.51 4.75
N GLY A 155 18.61 12.82 4.59
CA GLY A 155 18.97 13.50 3.36
C GLY A 155 18.47 14.94 3.32
N PRO A 156 18.55 15.61 2.16
CA PRO A 156 18.00 16.94 1.99
C PRO A 156 16.50 17.00 2.29
N TYR A 157 16.00 18.21 2.55
CA TYR A 157 14.58 18.51 2.74
C TYR A 157 13.71 17.76 1.74
N GLU A 158 12.70 17.07 2.26
CA GLU A 158 11.72 16.24 1.56
C GLU A 158 12.25 14.98 0.84
N ARG A 159 13.57 14.81 0.67
CA ARG A 159 14.13 13.63 -0.01
C ARG A 159 14.02 12.36 0.83
N ALA A 160 14.20 12.48 2.14
CA ALA A 160 14.31 11.36 3.07
C ALA A 160 13.05 11.11 3.89
N THR A 161 11.93 11.69 3.48
CA THR A 161 10.58 11.37 3.98
C THR A 161 10.16 9.96 3.53
N ALA A 162 9.12 9.41 4.15
CA ALA A 162 8.54 8.09 3.93
C ALA A 162 7.00 8.19 3.87
N GLY A 163 6.51 9.13 3.07
CA GLY A 163 5.11 9.55 3.04
C GLY A 163 4.19 8.44 2.52
N CYS A 164 4.72 7.52 1.72
CA CYS A 164 4.03 6.28 1.39
C CYS A 164 5.00 5.08 1.45
N VAL A 165 4.50 3.92 1.88
CA VAL A 165 5.30 2.68 2.02
C VAL A 165 4.46 1.51 1.55
N GLY A 166 5.03 0.66 0.72
CA GLY A 166 4.42 -0.61 0.36
C GLY A 166 5.41 -1.78 0.43
N LEU A 167 4.91 -2.96 0.75
CA LEU A 167 5.70 -4.17 1.01
C LEU A 167 5.06 -5.37 0.32
N THR A 168 5.87 -6.21 -0.34
CA THR A 168 5.41 -7.50 -0.85
C THR A 168 6.57 -8.49 -1.01
N PHE A 169 6.28 -9.79 -1.04
CA PHE A 169 7.23 -10.82 -1.41
C PHE A 169 7.18 -11.10 -2.92
N TYR A 170 8.25 -10.78 -3.64
CA TYR A 170 8.31 -10.86 -5.10
C TYR A 170 9.64 -11.45 -5.59
N LYS A 171 9.57 -12.41 -6.52
CA LYS A 171 10.75 -13.11 -7.09
C LYS A 171 11.71 -13.63 -6.01
N ASN A 172 11.15 -14.31 -4.99
CA ASN A 172 11.89 -14.95 -3.89
C ASN A 172 12.66 -13.98 -2.95
N LYS A 173 12.22 -12.72 -2.87
CA LYS A 173 12.77 -11.73 -1.93
C LYS A 173 11.68 -10.75 -1.52
N TRP A 174 11.89 -10.09 -0.39
CA TRP A 174 11.01 -8.99 0.00
C TRP A 174 11.41 -7.73 -0.74
N ILE A 175 10.40 -6.97 -1.18
CA ILE A 175 10.56 -5.65 -1.75
C ILE A 175 9.73 -4.68 -0.92
N CYS A 176 10.38 -3.64 -0.44
CA CYS A 176 9.76 -2.50 0.21
C CYS A 176 9.99 -1.27 -0.68
N ILE A 177 8.92 -0.62 -1.11
CA ILE A 177 8.98 0.62 -1.88
C ILE A 177 8.56 1.75 -0.95
N VAL A 178 9.37 2.81 -0.91
CA VAL A 178 9.17 3.97 -0.05
C VAL A 178 9.13 5.22 -0.91
N GLY A 179 7.99 5.88 -0.96
CA GLY A 179 7.86 7.18 -1.60
C GLY A 179 8.24 8.29 -0.64
N ASN A 180 9.01 9.25 -1.14
CA ASN A 180 9.26 10.49 -0.41
C ASN A 180 8.07 11.45 -0.55
N TRP A 181 8.25 12.70 -0.12
CA TRP A 181 7.22 13.71 -0.09
C TRP A 181 6.61 13.89 -1.49
N HIS A 182 5.28 13.83 -1.55
CA HIS A 182 4.53 13.83 -2.82
C HIS A 182 4.92 12.70 -3.80
N THR A 183 5.58 11.65 -3.33
CA THR A 183 6.06 10.52 -4.13
C THR A 183 6.84 10.99 -5.37
N LYS A 184 7.73 11.99 -5.18
CA LYS A 184 8.61 12.48 -6.24
C LYS A 184 9.62 11.40 -6.64
N ASP A 185 10.14 10.70 -5.64
CA ASP A 185 11.04 9.58 -5.79
C ASP A 185 10.50 8.36 -5.03
N LEU A 186 10.73 7.18 -5.60
CA LEU A 186 10.43 5.89 -5.02
C LEU A 186 11.74 5.15 -4.76
N ASP A 187 12.08 4.97 -3.49
CA ASP A 187 13.22 4.17 -3.06
C ASP A 187 12.82 2.70 -2.93
N ILE A 188 13.58 1.83 -3.58
CA ILE A 188 13.32 0.39 -3.64
C ILE A 188 14.33 -0.32 -2.75
N TYR A 189 13.84 -0.87 -1.65
CA TYR A 189 14.61 -1.69 -0.74
C TYR A 189 14.33 -3.16 -0.98
N THR A 190 15.37 -3.98 -0.95
CA THR A 190 15.21 -5.45 -1.05
C THR A 190 16.09 -6.19 -0.06
N THR A 191 15.69 -7.41 0.26
CA THR A 191 16.52 -8.35 1.04
C THR A 191 17.39 -9.22 0.14
N SER A 192 18.56 -9.63 0.65
CA SER A 192 19.42 -10.64 0.01
C SER A 192 18.95 -12.08 0.25
N SER A 193 18.01 -12.26 1.17
CA SER A 193 17.46 -13.54 1.63
C SER A 193 15.93 -13.51 1.61
N PRO A 194 15.25 -14.67 1.46
CA PRO A 194 13.80 -14.74 1.56
C PRO A 194 13.22 -14.33 2.93
N SER A 195 14.05 -14.23 3.97
CA SER A 195 13.63 -13.82 5.30
C SER A 195 13.48 -12.29 5.39
N ILE A 196 12.30 -11.81 5.79
CA ILE A 196 12.04 -10.38 6.02
C ILE A 196 12.90 -9.78 7.15
N ALA A 197 13.38 -10.61 8.07
CA ALA A 197 14.28 -10.20 9.14
C ALA A 197 15.72 -9.93 8.65
N SER A 198 16.02 -10.28 7.40
CA SER A 198 17.30 -9.93 6.78
C SER A 198 17.32 -8.44 6.44
N THR A 199 18.48 -7.79 6.60
CA THR A 199 18.64 -6.35 6.33
C THR A 199 18.10 -5.97 4.95
N MET A 200 17.26 -4.93 4.94
CA MET A 200 16.75 -4.30 3.72
C MET A 200 17.79 -3.30 3.21
N HIS A 201 18.20 -3.43 1.95
CA HIS A 201 19.16 -2.51 1.33
C HIS A 201 18.49 -1.70 0.24
N LEU A 202 18.76 -0.39 0.20
CA LEU A 202 18.39 0.47 -0.92
C LEU A 202 19.11 -0.03 -2.17
N THR A 203 18.34 -0.47 -3.16
CA THR A 203 18.87 -1.03 -4.42
C THR A 203 18.73 -0.05 -5.59
N GLN A 204 17.68 0.76 -5.60
CA GLN A 204 17.42 1.72 -6.65
C GLN A 204 16.52 2.84 -6.14
N THR A 205 16.66 4.02 -6.74
CA THR A 205 15.66 5.09 -6.68
C THR A 205 15.04 5.25 -8.07
N VAL A 206 13.71 5.24 -8.14
CA VAL A 206 12.95 5.52 -9.35
C VAL A 206 12.37 6.91 -9.21
N THR A 207 12.67 7.79 -10.15
CA THR A 207 12.04 9.11 -10.27
C THR A 207 11.01 9.01 -11.40
N PRO A 208 9.70 8.86 -11.10
CA PRO A 208 8.70 8.56 -12.11
C PRO A 208 8.57 9.65 -13.17
N MET A 209 8.93 10.89 -12.84
CA MET A 209 9.01 12.04 -13.77
C MET A 209 10.07 11.88 -14.85
N ASP A 210 11.11 11.09 -14.60
CA ASP A 210 12.22 10.87 -15.55
C ASP A 210 12.03 9.59 -16.39
N SER A 211 10.96 8.83 -16.11
CA SER A 211 10.67 7.56 -16.78
C SER A 211 9.99 7.78 -18.14
N LEU A 212 10.27 6.90 -19.11
CA LEU A 212 9.52 6.87 -20.38
C LEU A 212 8.09 6.38 -20.11
N ARG A 213 7.08 7.23 -20.41
CA ARG A 213 5.65 6.96 -20.13
C ARG A 213 4.83 6.56 -21.37
N GLN A 214 5.50 6.12 -22.43
CA GLN A 214 4.84 5.82 -23.71
C GLN A 214 3.81 4.68 -23.60
N ASP A 215 4.03 3.74 -22.68
CA ASP A 215 3.15 2.58 -22.44
C ASP A 215 2.21 2.76 -21.23
N TRP A 216 2.08 3.99 -20.72
CA TRP A 216 1.18 4.27 -19.61
C TRP A 216 -0.24 4.53 -20.11
N TRP A 217 -1.23 4.18 -19.27
CA TRP A 217 -2.63 4.53 -19.48
C TRP A 217 -2.85 6.04 -19.75
N ASP A 218 -2.14 6.88 -18.99
CA ASP A 218 -1.97 8.30 -19.24
C ASP A 218 -0.58 8.74 -18.78
N ASP A 219 -0.15 9.93 -19.16
CA ASP A 219 1.17 10.47 -18.81
C ASP A 219 1.21 11.13 -17.43
N ARG A 220 0.10 11.12 -16.67
CA ARG A 220 -0.02 11.88 -15.43
C ARG A 220 0.69 11.16 -14.29
N TRP A 221 1.32 11.92 -13.41
CA TRP A 221 1.79 11.43 -12.11
C TRP A 221 1.27 12.37 -11.05
N ILE A 222 0.51 11.86 -10.10
CA ILE A 222 0.00 12.67 -8.99
C ILE A 222 0.81 12.44 -7.72
N SER A 223 0.62 13.32 -6.75
CA SER A 223 1.28 13.26 -5.46
C SER A 223 0.65 12.17 -4.56
N TYR A 224 0.96 10.90 -4.81
CA TYR A 224 0.45 9.82 -3.97
C TYR A 224 0.88 10.01 -2.52
N GLN A 225 -0.04 9.78 -1.58
CA GLN A 225 0.25 9.77 -0.14
C GLN A 225 0.12 8.36 0.44
N ASN A 226 -0.48 7.42 -0.29
CA ASN A 226 -0.52 6.02 0.08
C ASN A 226 -0.18 5.16 -1.14
N ILE A 227 0.63 4.11 -0.94
CA ILE A 227 0.91 3.08 -1.94
C ILE A 227 0.71 1.71 -1.32
N ASN A 228 0.17 0.76 -2.08
CA ASN A 228 0.10 -0.63 -1.66
C ASN A 228 0.66 -1.55 -2.75
N LEU A 229 1.55 -2.46 -2.36
CA LEU A 229 2.13 -3.47 -3.23
C LEU A 229 1.39 -4.79 -3.11
N TYR A 230 1.21 -5.48 -4.23
CA TYR A 230 0.61 -6.81 -4.21
C TYR A 230 1.25 -7.69 -5.27
N THR A 231 1.62 -8.92 -4.89
CA THR A 231 2.19 -9.90 -5.81
C THR A 231 1.16 -10.96 -6.15
N TYR A 232 0.86 -11.11 -7.44
CA TYR A 232 -0.06 -12.14 -7.93
C TYR A 232 0.38 -12.68 -9.28
N ASN A 233 0.27 -14.01 -9.46
CA ASN A 233 0.68 -14.72 -10.68
C ASN A 233 2.06 -14.32 -11.20
N GLY A 234 3.03 -14.21 -10.29
CA GLY A 234 4.43 -13.89 -10.62
C GLY A 234 4.65 -12.45 -11.07
N ARG A 235 3.72 -11.53 -10.78
CA ARG A 235 3.84 -10.09 -11.05
C ARG A 235 3.63 -9.29 -9.78
N CYS A 236 4.31 -8.15 -9.70
CA CYS A 236 4.13 -7.18 -8.63
C CYS A 236 3.34 -5.98 -9.17
N TYR A 237 2.30 -5.60 -8.45
CA TYR A 237 1.45 -4.46 -8.74
C TYR A 237 1.62 -3.41 -7.65
N LEU A 238 1.44 -2.15 -8.01
CA LEU A 238 1.40 -1.02 -7.08
C LEU A 238 0.08 -0.29 -7.29
N LEU A 239 -0.70 -0.08 -6.24
CA LEU A 239 -1.77 0.91 -6.23
C LEU A 239 -1.25 2.18 -5.58
N GLY A 240 -1.42 3.32 -6.24
CA GLY A 240 -1.16 4.63 -5.66
C GLY A 240 -2.46 5.38 -5.42
N PHE A 241 -2.59 6.02 -4.26
CA PHE A 241 -3.75 6.81 -3.86
C PHE A 241 -3.36 8.26 -3.61
N GLY A 242 -4.14 9.19 -4.14
CA GLY A 242 -3.93 10.62 -3.95
C GLY A 242 -5.13 11.43 -4.44
N GLN A 243 -4.94 12.74 -4.60
CA GLN A 243 -5.96 13.63 -5.14
C GLN A 243 -5.50 14.33 -6.41
N SER A 244 -6.46 14.63 -7.29
CA SER A 244 -6.26 15.56 -8.39
C SER A 244 -6.14 17.00 -7.86
N GLU A 245 -5.66 17.92 -8.70
CA GLU A 245 -5.63 19.36 -8.37
C GLU A 245 -7.03 19.94 -8.07
N LYS A 246 -8.10 19.24 -8.50
CA LYS A 246 -9.49 19.61 -8.24
C LYS A 246 -10.05 18.98 -6.96
N GLY A 247 -9.24 18.23 -6.20
CA GLY A 247 -9.65 17.52 -4.99
C GLY A 247 -10.43 16.23 -5.24
N GLU A 248 -10.37 15.67 -6.46
CA GLU A 248 -11.00 14.37 -6.76
C GLU A 248 -10.10 13.25 -6.23
N ASN A 249 -10.68 12.23 -5.60
CA ASN A 249 -9.91 11.06 -5.16
C ASN A 249 -9.52 10.23 -6.38
N ILE A 250 -8.23 9.93 -6.51
CA ILE A 250 -7.67 9.16 -7.62
C ILE A 250 -6.96 7.93 -7.07
N ALA A 251 -7.25 6.77 -7.66
CA ALA A 251 -6.38 5.60 -7.53
C ALA A 251 -5.81 5.23 -8.90
N ASP A 252 -4.52 4.94 -8.92
CA ASP A 252 -3.79 4.51 -10.12
C ASP A 252 -3.19 3.12 -9.88
N LEU A 253 -3.41 2.22 -10.84
CA LEU A 253 -2.87 0.87 -10.84
C LEU A 253 -1.63 0.82 -11.72
N PHE A 254 -0.53 0.34 -11.18
CA PHE A 254 0.74 0.18 -11.87
C PHE A 254 1.19 -1.28 -11.87
N LEU A 255 1.89 -1.68 -12.93
CA LEU A 255 2.75 -2.85 -12.94
C LEU A 255 4.16 -2.42 -12.50
N PHE A 256 4.69 -3.10 -11.49
CA PHE A 256 6.09 -2.98 -11.11
C PHE A 256 6.94 -3.95 -11.93
N CYS A 257 7.67 -3.40 -12.89
CA CYS A 257 8.55 -4.14 -13.77
C CYS A 257 9.94 -4.20 -13.12
N ALA A 258 10.39 -5.41 -12.80
CA ALA A 258 11.72 -5.65 -12.26
C ALA A 258 12.54 -6.47 -13.24
N ASP A 259 13.30 -5.76 -14.07
CA ASP A 259 14.34 -6.34 -14.92
C ASP A 259 15.70 -6.20 -14.22
N GLU A 260 16.69 -7.00 -14.61
CA GLU A 260 18.01 -7.07 -13.95
C GLU A 260 18.63 -5.67 -13.78
N GLY A 261 18.53 -5.11 -12.57
CA GLY A 261 19.07 -3.80 -12.22
C GLY A 261 18.28 -2.58 -12.74
N ASN A 262 17.11 -2.78 -13.35
CA ASN A 262 16.27 -1.68 -13.82
C ASN A 262 14.80 -1.89 -13.43
N HIS A 263 14.43 -1.29 -12.30
CA HIS A 263 13.04 -1.20 -11.87
C HIS A 263 12.35 0.00 -12.49
N HIS A 264 11.14 -0.21 -13.00
CA HIS A 264 10.28 0.86 -13.49
C HIS A 264 8.81 0.54 -13.23
N LEU A 265 7.97 1.58 -13.31
CA LEU A 265 6.53 1.46 -13.22
C LEU A 265 5.89 1.64 -14.59
N ARG A 266 4.86 0.84 -14.87
CA ARG A 266 3.96 1.05 -16.01
C ARG A 266 2.54 1.25 -15.50
N LYS A 267 1.97 2.44 -15.71
CA LYS A 267 0.57 2.68 -15.33
C LYS A 267 -0.35 1.87 -16.22
N LEU A 268 -1.14 1.00 -15.61
CA LEU A 268 -2.11 0.14 -16.29
C LEU A 268 -3.48 0.80 -16.40
N TYR A 269 -3.89 1.53 -15.36
CA TYR A 269 -5.21 2.15 -15.30
C TYR A 269 -5.23 3.29 -14.28
N SER A 270 -6.16 4.24 -14.48
CA SER A 270 -6.44 5.34 -13.55
C SER A 270 -7.94 5.46 -13.33
N ARG A 271 -8.37 5.76 -12.10
CA ARG A 271 -9.78 5.91 -11.78
C ARG A 271 -10.04 7.00 -10.75
N VAL A 272 -11.13 7.74 -10.99
CA VAL A 272 -11.68 8.73 -10.07
C VAL A 272 -12.73 8.08 -9.15
N PHE A 273 -12.71 8.46 -7.89
CA PHE A 273 -13.63 8.05 -6.84
C PHE A 273 -14.27 9.27 -6.19
N GLU A 274 -15.45 9.10 -5.61
CA GLU A 274 -16.09 10.18 -4.87
C GLU A 274 -15.28 10.59 -3.63
N ASN A 275 -15.38 11.86 -3.25
CA ASN A 275 -14.69 12.44 -2.09
C ASN A 275 -15.66 12.86 -0.97
N ASN A 276 -16.86 12.27 -0.93
CA ASN A 276 -17.93 12.61 0.00
C ASN A 276 -17.60 12.21 1.46
N GLY A 277 -16.69 12.95 2.09
CA GLY A 277 -16.23 12.76 3.47
C GLY A 277 -14.85 12.10 3.62
N CYS A 278 -14.23 11.66 2.54
CA CYS A 278 -12.93 11.00 2.56
C CYS A 278 -11.94 11.59 1.56
N ASP A 279 -10.66 11.45 1.86
CA ASP A 279 -9.55 12.01 1.09
C ASP A 279 -8.44 10.96 0.95
N PHE A 280 -8.15 10.58 -0.30
CA PHE A 280 -7.13 9.59 -0.62
C PHE A 280 -5.69 10.05 -0.36
N SER A 281 -5.49 11.36 -0.14
CA SER A 281 -4.23 11.94 0.32
C SER A 281 -4.05 11.90 1.84
N LEU A 282 -5.09 11.53 2.60
CA LEU A 282 -5.02 11.40 4.06
C LEU A 282 -4.80 9.96 4.44
N GLY A 283 -5.85 9.12 4.49
CA GLY A 283 -5.73 7.73 4.91
C GLY A 283 -6.51 6.81 3.98
N THR A 284 -5.81 5.96 3.24
CA THR A 284 -6.40 5.02 2.30
C THR A 284 -5.56 3.76 2.16
N GLY A 285 -6.20 2.66 1.82
CA GLY A 285 -5.55 1.41 1.47
C GLY A 285 -6.44 0.49 0.64
N ALA A 286 -5.84 -0.52 0.04
CA ALA A 286 -6.54 -1.57 -0.70
C ALA A 286 -6.48 -2.90 0.04
N HIS A 287 -7.60 -3.61 0.01
CA HIS A 287 -7.65 -5.02 0.40
C HIS A 287 -7.55 -5.90 -0.84
N PHE A 288 -6.59 -6.83 -0.81
CA PHE A 288 -6.37 -7.80 -1.88
C PHE A 288 -6.76 -9.19 -1.42
N SER A 289 -7.49 -9.93 -2.25
CA SER A 289 -7.78 -11.34 -2.03
C SER A 289 -7.76 -12.08 -3.36
N ASP A 290 -7.18 -13.28 -3.38
CA ASP A 290 -7.22 -14.20 -4.52
C ASP A 290 -6.91 -13.57 -5.90
N GLY A 291 -5.94 -12.65 -5.94
CA GLY A 291 -5.54 -11.99 -7.18
C GLY A 291 -6.44 -10.84 -7.63
N LYS A 292 -7.29 -10.34 -6.75
CA LYS A 292 -8.21 -9.23 -7.00
C LYS A 292 -8.04 -8.13 -5.98
N ILE A 293 -8.42 -6.93 -6.39
CA ILE A 293 -8.68 -5.82 -5.48
C ILE A 293 -10.13 -5.96 -5.06
N GLU A 294 -10.36 -6.40 -3.82
CA GLU A 294 -11.70 -6.62 -3.28
C GLU A 294 -12.37 -5.28 -2.97
N ASN A 295 -11.62 -4.38 -2.35
CA ASN A 295 -12.08 -3.03 -2.03
C ASN A 295 -10.92 -2.06 -1.83
N ILE A 296 -11.26 -0.77 -1.89
CA ILE A 296 -10.44 0.32 -1.34
C ILE A 296 -11.16 0.81 -0.08
N VAL A 297 -10.41 1.05 0.98
CA VAL A 297 -10.90 1.64 2.22
C VAL A 297 -10.21 2.97 2.44
N ALA A 298 -10.97 4.00 2.81
CA ALA A 298 -10.48 5.28 3.28
C ALA A 298 -11.05 5.59 4.67
N CYS A 299 -10.44 6.53 5.39
CA CYS A 299 -10.89 6.94 6.72
C CYS A 299 -11.15 8.44 6.81
N ASP A 300 -11.90 8.86 7.84
CA ASP A 300 -11.99 10.27 8.22
C ASP A 300 -10.61 10.85 8.54
N ARG A 301 -10.50 12.18 8.47
CA ARG A 301 -9.24 12.89 8.78
C ARG A 301 -8.76 12.66 10.21
N HIS A 302 -9.66 12.47 11.17
CA HIS A 302 -9.33 12.35 12.59
C HIS A 302 -10.14 11.23 13.26
N LEU A 303 -9.54 10.61 14.28
CA LEU A 303 -10.34 9.90 15.28
C LEU A 303 -11.12 10.92 16.10
N SER A 304 -12.42 10.71 16.21
CA SER A 304 -13.35 11.53 16.96
C SER A 304 -14.35 10.62 17.69
N PRO A 305 -15.23 11.10 18.58
CA PRO A 305 -16.24 10.25 19.21
C PRO A 305 -17.05 9.40 18.24
N VAL A 306 -17.24 9.90 17.01
CA VAL A 306 -17.73 9.11 15.87
C VAL A 306 -16.80 9.33 14.69
N SER A 307 -16.22 8.25 14.17
CA SER A 307 -15.41 8.27 12.95
C SER A 307 -15.99 7.32 11.91
N ASN A 308 -15.55 7.43 10.67
CA ASN A 308 -16.05 6.62 9.58
C ASN A 308 -14.91 5.98 8.77
N LEU A 309 -15.17 4.76 8.32
CA LEU A 309 -14.48 4.17 7.18
C LEU A 309 -15.40 4.26 5.96
N TYR A 310 -14.78 4.47 4.81
CA TYR A 310 -15.42 4.63 3.51
C TYR A 310 -14.93 3.52 2.62
N LEU A 311 -15.85 2.65 2.19
CA LEU A 311 -15.53 1.41 1.52
C LEU A 311 -16.00 1.45 0.07
N PHE A 312 -15.06 1.36 -0.87
CA PHE A 312 -15.30 1.30 -2.30
C PHE A 312 -15.17 -0.15 -2.75
N GLU A 313 -16.32 -0.83 -2.87
CA GLU A 313 -16.40 -2.26 -3.20
C GLU A 313 -16.70 -2.46 -4.68
N GLN A 314 -16.53 -3.67 -5.20
CA GLN A 314 -16.98 -3.99 -6.55
C GLN A 314 -18.50 -3.75 -6.68
N GLY A 315 -18.91 -3.03 -7.73
CA GLY A 315 -20.32 -2.80 -8.01
C GLY A 315 -21.03 -4.13 -8.30
N LEU A 316 -22.19 -4.34 -7.68
CA LEU A 316 -23.10 -5.45 -8.01
C LEU A 316 -23.60 -5.38 -9.46
#